data_AF-A0A1I1BCS9-F1
#
_entry.id   AF-A0A1I1BCS9-F1
#
_cell.length_a   1.000
_cell.length_b   1.000
_cell.length_c   1.000
_cell.angle_alpha   90.00
_cell.angle_beta   90.00
_cell.angle_gamma   90.00
#
_symmetry.space_group_name_H-M   'P 1'
#
loop_
_entity.id
_entity.type
_entity.pdbx_description
1 polymer ?
#
loop_
_entity_poly.entity_id
_entity_poly.type
_entity_poly.pdbx_seq_one_letter_code
_entity_poly.pdbx_strand_id
1 'polypeptide(L)'
;MRMSRRNTAVMLAAMALAVLPACDSHPAESASGLSAKDLSGFVRLHVPKVRDSGDVSVTFHDSDGGAERVRLDLNVTKYDNGYVPRPLSLSFSPDFRRVAWTFDHGVRVAELDDRTHAYREAGAVPPPQPSPEGHSMQYGEVQFSPDGSQIWFVLRPKAKPAWREDGASWRVLSIDATDPSGSTPRQRGHLPAPAQSVSDLGQSLLADTSESAFQISQGNTLRVLERRSDRDDRRDLDYFSDGSQVIPANFRHYAGRSYLRISDTKNGPASERDGRALIAFDMNPDGTVSNERTLFHYRRTSIWNVFVDAANDRLILWTDDGFYSAGVDSDADPQRLFETFTHAEPTPKFHAETMLGFYPQESE
;
A
#
# COMPACT_ATOMS: atom_id res chain seq x y z
N MET A 1 8.41 3.07 -91.70
CA MET A 1 9.06 2.24 -92.74
C MET A 1 9.90 1.18 -92.04
N ARG A 2 9.60 -0.10 -92.34
CA ARG A 2 10.33 -1.37 -92.10
C ARG A 2 11.52 -1.36 -91.12
N MET A 3 11.40 -2.13 -90.03
CA MET A 3 12.05 -3.45 -89.86
C MET A 3 13.57 -3.46 -90.07
N SER A 4 14.35 -3.83 -89.05
CA SER A 4 15.13 -5.08 -89.10
C SER A 4 15.86 -5.36 -87.79
N ARG A 5 15.74 -6.61 -87.36
CA ARG A 5 16.49 -7.28 -86.29
C ARG A 5 17.97 -7.45 -86.67
N ARG A 6 18.82 -7.59 -85.63
CA ARG A 6 19.90 -8.60 -85.47
C ARG A 6 20.50 -8.39 -84.06
N ASN A 7 20.13 -9.21 -83.08
CA ASN A 7 20.83 -10.43 -82.66
C ASN A 7 22.36 -10.32 -82.74
N THR A 8 23.00 -10.12 -81.59
CA THR A 8 24.23 -10.85 -81.24
C THR A 8 24.22 -11.07 -79.73
N ALA A 9 24.14 -12.32 -79.32
CA ALA A 9 24.34 -12.75 -77.95
C ALA A 9 25.84 -12.97 -77.74
N VAL A 10 26.38 -12.44 -76.64
CA VAL A 10 27.56 -13.01 -75.95
C VAL A 10 27.26 -12.94 -74.47
N MET A 11 27.27 -14.11 -73.84
CA MET A 11 27.09 -14.37 -72.42
C MET A 11 28.47 -14.49 -71.75
N LEU A 12 28.47 -14.43 -70.41
CA LEU A 12 29.57 -14.52 -69.43
C LEU A 12 30.27 -13.17 -69.14
N ALA A 13 30.41 -12.71 -67.90
CA ALA A 13 30.44 -13.43 -66.62
C ALA A 13 29.72 -12.64 -65.51
N ALA A 14 29.06 -13.39 -64.62
CA ALA A 14 28.41 -12.89 -63.42
C ALA A 14 29.45 -12.55 -62.33
N MET A 15 29.37 -11.33 -61.80
CA MET A 15 29.71 -11.05 -60.41
C MET A 15 28.42 -10.60 -59.72
N ALA A 16 27.76 -11.54 -59.06
CA ALA A 16 26.72 -11.22 -58.08
C ALA A 16 27.42 -10.82 -56.79
N LEU A 17 27.37 -9.53 -56.43
CA LEU A 17 27.48 -9.14 -55.03
C LEU A 17 26.23 -9.69 -54.33
N ALA A 18 26.43 -10.73 -53.51
CA ALA A 18 25.44 -11.12 -52.54
C ALA A 18 25.29 -9.99 -51.52
N VAL A 19 24.20 -9.22 -51.63
CA VAL A 19 23.66 -8.45 -50.51
C VAL A 19 23.10 -9.48 -49.55
N LEU A 20 23.83 -9.77 -48.49
CA LEU A 20 23.31 -10.53 -47.36
C LEU A 20 22.15 -9.70 -46.77
N PRO A 21 20.93 -10.26 -46.63
CA PRO A 21 19.96 -9.66 -45.73
C PRO A 21 20.56 -9.73 -44.34
N ALA A 22 20.77 -8.56 -43.73
CA ALA A 22 21.02 -8.50 -42.30
C ALA A 22 19.83 -9.19 -41.62
N CYS A 23 20.09 -10.36 -41.04
CA CYS A 23 19.28 -10.86 -39.95
C CYS A 23 19.42 -9.86 -38.80
N ASP A 24 18.66 -8.78 -38.85
CA ASP A 24 18.26 -8.07 -37.63
C ASP A 24 17.26 -8.98 -36.93
N SER A 25 17.80 -10.01 -36.28
CA SER A 25 17.19 -10.56 -35.09
C SER A 25 17.28 -9.46 -34.03
N HIS A 26 16.36 -8.50 -34.09
CA HIS A 26 15.94 -7.86 -32.85
C HIS A 26 15.52 -9.00 -31.92
N PRO A 27 16.16 -9.18 -30.75
CA PRO A 27 15.52 -9.94 -29.71
C PRO A 27 14.20 -9.23 -29.51
N ALA A 28 13.09 -9.92 -29.73
CA ALA A 28 11.83 -9.49 -29.17
C ALA A 28 12.13 -9.20 -27.70
N GLU A 29 12.04 -7.93 -27.29
CA GLU A 29 12.00 -7.58 -25.87
C GLU A 29 10.99 -8.52 -25.25
N SER A 30 11.50 -9.46 -24.46
CA SER A 30 10.67 -10.41 -23.77
C SER A 30 9.76 -9.58 -22.89
N ALA A 31 8.45 -9.64 -23.14
CA ALA A 31 7.41 -9.12 -22.27
C ALA A 31 7.37 -9.91 -20.95
N SER A 32 8.52 -10.10 -20.29
CA SER A 32 8.72 -10.98 -19.14
C SER A 32 8.89 -10.20 -17.83
N GLY A 33 8.17 -9.08 -17.70
CA GLY A 33 8.08 -8.31 -16.46
C GLY A 33 6.69 -8.42 -15.87
N LEU A 34 6.59 -8.35 -14.54
CA LEU A 34 5.30 -8.19 -13.88
C LEU A 34 4.71 -6.84 -14.30
N SER A 35 3.43 -6.81 -14.67
CA SER A 35 2.75 -5.58 -15.02
C SER A 35 2.12 -4.92 -13.79
N ALA A 36 1.74 -3.63 -13.90
CA ALA A 36 0.97 -2.97 -12.85
C ALA A 36 -0.36 -3.68 -12.55
N LYS A 37 -0.94 -4.37 -13.55
CA LYS A 37 -2.16 -5.17 -13.38
C LYS A 37 -1.93 -6.45 -12.57
N ASP A 38 -0.75 -7.04 -12.70
CA ASP A 38 -0.37 -8.20 -11.89
C ASP A 38 -0.20 -7.78 -10.42
N LEU A 39 0.32 -6.57 -10.20
CA LEU A 39 0.52 -5.95 -8.89
C LEU A 39 -0.68 -5.09 -8.43
N SER A 40 -1.91 -5.47 -8.78
CA SER A 40 -3.13 -4.76 -8.38
C SER A 40 -4.22 -5.70 -7.83
N GLY A 41 -5.24 -5.10 -7.21
CA GLY A 41 -6.36 -5.80 -6.57
C GLY A 41 -6.17 -5.97 -5.07
N PHE A 42 -6.68 -7.07 -4.50
CA PHE A 42 -6.53 -7.35 -3.08
C PHE A 42 -5.12 -7.82 -2.76
N VAL A 43 -4.47 -7.18 -1.79
CA VAL A 43 -3.11 -7.53 -1.39
C VAL A 43 -3.12 -8.16 -0.01
N ARG A 44 -2.48 -9.32 0.12
CA ARG A 44 -2.41 -10.06 1.38
C ARG A 44 -0.97 -10.35 1.75
N LEU A 45 -0.60 -10.05 2.98
CA LEU A 45 0.67 -10.45 3.58
C LEU A 45 0.49 -11.78 4.31
N HIS A 46 1.38 -12.71 4.00
CA HIS A 46 1.43 -14.05 4.56
C HIS A 46 2.64 -14.18 5.47
N VAL A 47 2.38 -14.37 6.76
CA VAL A 47 3.43 -14.54 7.77
C VAL A 47 3.26 -15.91 8.44
N PRO A 48 4.28 -16.78 8.41
CA PRO A 48 4.19 -18.14 8.91
C PRO A 48 3.98 -18.19 10.43
N LYS A 49 3.27 -19.22 10.89
CA LYS A 49 2.94 -19.41 12.31
C LYS A 49 4.10 -19.86 13.18
N VAL A 50 4.99 -20.63 12.60
CA VAL A 50 6.15 -21.20 13.28
C VAL A 50 7.36 -20.38 12.86
N ARG A 51 8.14 -19.95 13.87
CA ARG A 51 9.28 -19.05 13.72
C ARG A 51 10.33 -19.51 12.71
N ASP A 52 10.38 -20.81 12.37
CA ASP A 52 11.49 -21.37 11.60
C ASP A 52 11.09 -22.12 10.31
N SER A 53 9.82 -22.11 9.87
CA SER A 53 9.38 -23.12 8.88
C SER A 53 8.42 -22.66 7.76
N GLY A 54 8.25 -21.37 7.50
CA GLY A 54 7.41 -20.98 6.37
C GLY A 54 7.89 -19.73 5.66
N ASP A 55 7.46 -19.58 4.42
CA ASP A 55 7.83 -18.45 3.57
C ASP A 55 7.02 -17.21 3.93
N VAL A 56 7.69 -16.07 4.00
CA VAL A 56 7.01 -14.77 4.05
C VAL A 56 6.73 -14.39 2.60
N SER A 57 5.48 -14.08 2.29
CA SER A 57 5.11 -13.68 0.93
C SER A 57 4.01 -12.64 0.94
N VAL A 58 3.89 -11.93 -0.18
CA VAL A 58 2.74 -11.08 -0.46
C VAL A 58 2.03 -11.62 -1.71
N THR A 59 0.71 -11.74 -1.65
CA THR A 59 -0.11 -12.17 -2.80
C THR A 59 -1.05 -11.07 -3.25
N PHE A 60 -1.28 -11.04 -4.56
CA PHE A 60 -2.25 -10.17 -5.20
C PHE A 60 -3.39 -11.04 -5.74
N HIS A 61 -4.62 -10.59 -5.51
CA HIS A 61 -5.82 -11.32 -5.90
C HIS A 61 -6.73 -10.47 -6.77
N ASP A 62 -7.36 -11.16 -7.71
CA ASP A 62 -8.42 -10.63 -8.56
C ASP A 62 -9.59 -10.10 -7.74
N SER A 63 -10.10 -8.94 -8.13
CA SER A 63 -11.17 -8.24 -7.42
C SER A 63 -12.55 -8.86 -7.65
N ASP A 64 -12.76 -9.61 -8.74
CA ASP A 64 -14.05 -10.19 -9.09
C ASP A 64 -14.23 -11.60 -8.52
N GLY A 65 -13.17 -12.41 -8.52
CA GLY A 65 -13.21 -13.82 -8.12
C GLY A 65 -12.34 -14.18 -6.92
N GLY A 66 -11.51 -13.26 -6.41
CA GLY A 66 -10.61 -13.54 -5.28
C GLY A 66 -9.48 -14.51 -5.61
N ALA A 67 -9.25 -14.81 -6.88
CA ALA A 67 -8.20 -15.72 -7.31
C ALA A 67 -6.82 -15.07 -7.21
N GLU A 68 -5.86 -15.79 -6.62
CA GLU A 68 -4.45 -15.39 -6.60
C GLU A 68 -3.93 -15.24 -8.03
N ARG A 69 -3.42 -14.05 -8.35
CA ARG A 69 -2.78 -13.74 -9.65
C ARG A 69 -1.28 -13.92 -9.56
N VAL A 70 -0.67 -13.35 -8.52
CA VAL A 70 0.78 -13.40 -8.30
C VAL A 70 1.09 -13.52 -6.82
N ARG A 71 2.19 -14.21 -6.54
CA ARG A 71 2.82 -14.35 -5.24
C ARG A 71 4.26 -13.88 -5.34
N LEU A 72 4.64 -12.98 -4.44
CA LEU A 72 6.00 -12.47 -4.34
C LEU A 72 6.66 -13.00 -3.06
N ASP A 73 7.86 -13.55 -3.21
CA ASP A 73 8.70 -14.01 -2.10
C ASP A 73 9.29 -12.81 -1.35
N LEU A 74 8.97 -12.71 -0.07
CA LEU A 74 9.39 -11.66 0.85
C LEU A 74 10.32 -12.19 1.96
N ASN A 75 10.90 -13.38 1.77
CA ASN A 75 11.82 -14.02 2.71
C ASN A 75 13.05 -13.19 3.04
N VAL A 76 13.46 -12.26 2.16
CA VAL A 76 14.55 -11.30 2.43
C VAL A 76 14.34 -10.48 3.71
N THR A 77 13.09 -10.35 4.14
CA THR A 77 12.73 -9.58 5.34
C THR A 77 12.89 -10.36 6.63
N LYS A 78 13.10 -11.69 6.56
CA LYS A 78 13.37 -12.53 7.72
C LYS A 78 14.64 -12.07 8.42
N TYR A 79 14.60 -12.03 9.74
CA TYR A 79 15.77 -11.80 10.57
C TYR A 79 16.67 -13.03 10.60
N ASP A 80 17.97 -12.83 10.81
CA ASP A 80 18.97 -13.90 10.89
C ASP A 80 18.67 -14.94 11.99
N ASN A 81 17.87 -14.56 12.99
CA ASN A 81 17.39 -15.43 14.06
C ASN A 81 16.04 -16.10 13.75
N GLY A 82 15.62 -16.10 12.48
CA GLY A 82 14.36 -16.68 12.00
C GLY A 82 13.12 -15.82 12.19
N TYR A 83 13.20 -14.72 12.95
CA TYR A 83 12.03 -13.88 13.18
C TYR A 83 11.55 -13.25 11.87
N VAL A 84 10.26 -12.93 11.83
CA VAL A 84 9.60 -12.24 10.72
C VAL A 84 9.20 -10.84 11.19
N PRO A 85 9.34 -9.80 10.35
CA PRO A 85 8.90 -8.46 10.73
C PRO A 85 7.40 -8.46 11.04
N ARG A 86 7.01 -7.60 11.97
CA ARG A 86 5.58 -7.32 12.16
C ARG A 86 5.06 -6.62 10.89
N PRO A 87 3.80 -6.87 10.48
CA PRO A 87 3.22 -6.20 9.32
C PRO A 87 3.39 -4.67 9.36
N LEU A 88 3.17 -4.04 10.52
CA LEU A 88 3.33 -2.60 10.75
C LEU A 88 4.79 -2.09 10.70
N SER A 89 5.76 -2.96 10.47
CA SER A 89 7.17 -2.61 10.34
C SER A 89 7.67 -2.72 8.90
N LEU A 90 6.79 -3.10 7.98
CA LEU A 90 7.02 -3.13 6.54
C LEU A 90 6.33 -1.93 5.89
N SER A 91 6.95 -1.38 4.86
CA SER A 91 6.32 -0.46 3.93
C SER A 91 6.67 -0.86 2.51
N PHE A 92 5.69 -0.81 1.62
CA PHE A 92 5.89 -1.05 0.19
C PHE A 92 5.86 0.28 -0.54
N SER A 93 6.64 0.40 -1.62
CA SER A 93 6.43 1.47 -2.57
C SER A 93 5.05 1.31 -3.22
N PRO A 94 4.43 2.40 -3.73
CA PRO A 94 3.08 2.33 -4.32
C PRO A 94 2.94 1.32 -5.47
N ASP A 95 4.04 1.08 -6.18
CA ASP A 95 4.13 0.12 -7.29
C ASP A 95 4.58 -1.29 -6.87
N PHE A 96 4.78 -1.52 -5.56
CA PHE A 96 5.31 -2.76 -4.97
C PHE A 96 6.65 -3.22 -5.56
N ARG A 97 7.43 -2.33 -6.18
CA ARG A 97 8.77 -2.66 -6.67
C ARG A 97 9.81 -2.63 -5.58
N ARG A 98 9.52 -1.95 -4.47
CA ARG A 98 10.37 -1.86 -3.30
C ARG A 98 9.61 -2.18 -2.04
N VAL A 99 10.34 -2.72 -1.08
CA VAL A 99 9.90 -2.87 0.30
C VAL A 99 10.99 -2.33 1.21
N ALA A 100 10.59 -1.60 2.24
CA ALA A 100 11.46 -1.08 3.28
C ALA A 100 10.98 -1.57 4.64
N TRP A 101 11.92 -1.87 5.53
CA TRP A 101 11.59 -2.32 6.88
C TRP A 101 12.65 -1.92 7.88
N THR A 102 12.27 -1.86 9.15
CA THR A 102 13.21 -1.62 10.24
C THR A 102 13.84 -2.95 10.71
N PHE A 103 15.16 -2.99 10.82
CA PHE A 103 15.93 -4.19 11.18
C PHE A 103 17.09 -3.81 12.09
N ASP A 104 17.30 -4.50 13.23
CA ASP A 104 18.40 -4.27 14.18
C ASP A 104 18.75 -2.79 14.38
N HIS A 105 17.71 -1.95 14.48
CA HIS A 105 17.76 -0.50 14.64
C HIS A 105 18.13 0.35 13.41
N GLY A 106 18.44 -0.24 12.25
CA GLY A 106 18.57 0.39 10.93
C GLY A 106 17.30 0.32 10.07
N VAL A 107 17.41 0.73 8.80
CA VAL A 107 16.37 0.58 7.76
C VAL A 107 16.95 -0.23 6.61
N ARG A 108 16.31 -1.33 6.23
CA ARG A 108 16.68 -2.12 5.06
C ARG A 108 15.70 -1.89 3.92
N VAL A 109 16.17 -2.08 2.70
CA VAL A 109 15.40 -1.91 1.48
C VAL A 109 15.68 -3.09 0.55
N ALA A 110 14.63 -3.62 -0.07
CA ALA A 110 14.74 -4.66 -1.07
C ALA A 110 13.94 -4.29 -2.32
N GLU A 111 14.42 -4.75 -3.47
CA GLU A 111 13.81 -4.57 -4.79
C GLU A 111 13.28 -5.88 -5.33
N LEU A 112 12.15 -5.82 -6.03
CA LEU A 112 11.50 -6.97 -6.66
C LEU A 112 12.25 -7.39 -7.94
N ASP A 113 12.71 -8.64 -7.99
CA ASP A 113 13.17 -9.28 -9.23
C ASP A 113 11.98 -9.95 -9.92
N ASP A 114 11.51 -9.36 -11.03
CA ASP A 114 10.39 -9.82 -11.84
C ASP A 114 10.56 -11.23 -12.40
N ARG A 115 11.79 -11.68 -12.62
CA ARG A 115 12.02 -13.01 -13.18
C ARG A 115 11.84 -14.09 -12.12
N THR A 116 12.15 -13.77 -10.87
CA THR A 116 12.06 -14.71 -9.75
C THR A 116 10.86 -14.48 -8.85
N HIS A 117 10.10 -13.40 -9.07
CA HIS A 117 9.03 -12.91 -8.19
C HIS A 117 9.51 -12.84 -6.73
N ALA A 118 10.74 -12.37 -6.50
CA ALA A 118 11.35 -12.37 -5.18
C ALA A 118 12.02 -11.03 -4.90
N TYR A 119 11.84 -10.52 -3.69
CA TYR A 119 12.55 -9.34 -3.23
C TYR A 119 13.99 -9.70 -2.87
N ARG A 120 14.94 -8.85 -3.27
CA ARG A 120 16.36 -8.95 -2.92
C ARG A 120 16.86 -7.67 -2.31
N GLU A 121 17.73 -7.79 -1.30
CA GLU A 121 18.28 -6.64 -0.60
C GLU A 121 19.02 -5.73 -1.58
N ALA A 122 18.58 -4.46 -1.63
CA ALA A 122 19.14 -3.41 -2.46
C ALA A 122 20.08 -2.51 -1.65
N GLY A 123 19.86 -2.42 -0.33
CA GLY A 123 20.78 -1.76 0.59
C GLY A 123 20.14 -1.40 1.91
N ALA A 124 20.87 -0.63 2.72
CA ALA A 124 20.45 -0.32 4.07
C ALA A 124 21.01 1.01 4.59
N VAL A 125 20.22 1.65 5.46
CA VAL A 125 20.68 2.71 6.36
C VAL A 125 21.15 2.07 7.66
N PRO A 126 22.40 2.33 8.09
CA PRO A 126 22.93 1.77 9.33
C PRO A 126 22.17 2.30 10.56
N PRO A 127 22.21 1.61 11.70
CA PRO A 127 21.58 2.06 12.94
C PRO A 127 22.00 3.49 13.34
N PRO A 128 21.10 4.29 13.96
CA PRO A 128 21.45 5.63 14.39
C PRO A 128 22.47 5.60 15.53
N GLN A 129 23.33 6.61 15.55
CA GLN A 129 24.21 6.87 16.68
C GLN A 129 23.38 7.25 17.93
N PRO A 130 23.90 7.01 19.14
CA PRO A 130 23.31 7.54 20.36
C PRO A 130 23.12 9.06 20.29
N SER A 131 22.15 9.59 21.04
CA SER A 131 21.99 11.04 21.16
C SER A 131 23.24 11.68 21.80
N PRO A 132 23.44 13.00 21.68
CA PRO A 132 24.53 13.70 22.37
C PRO A 132 24.55 13.46 23.89
N GLU A 133 23.38 13.22 24.48
CA GLU A 133 23.18 12.91 25.91
C GLU A 133 23.42 11.43 26.23
N GLY A 134 23.76 10.60 25.25
CA GLY A 134 24.04 9.17 25.40
C GLY A 134 22.81 8.28 25.34
N HIS A 135 21.63 8.80 24.98
CA HIS A 135 20.42 7.97 24.87
C HIS A 135 20.49 7.06 23.63
N SER A 136 20.10 5.80 23.81
CA SER A 136 19.95 4.86 22.69
C SER A 136 18.80 5.32 21.78
N MET A 137 19.10 5.45 20.50
CA MET A 137 18.16 5.87 19.47
C MET A 137 17.76 4.69 18.58
N GLN A 138 16.63 4.82 17.88
CA GLN A 138 16.20 3.85 16.88
C GLN A 138 15.41 4.54 15.76
N TYR A 139 15.41 3.91 14.59
CA TYR A 139 14.44 4.25 13.54
C TYR A 139 13.09 3.57 13.77
N GLY A 140 12.03 4.17 13.27
CA GLY A 140 10.66 3.66 13.32
C GLY A 140 9.78 4.29 12.24
N GLU A 141 8.50 3.88 12.17
CA GLU A 141 7.49 4.46 11.27
C GLU A 141 7.98 4.62 9.82
N VAL A 142 8.55 3.55 9.27
CA VAL A 142 9.09 3.57 7.90
C VAL A 142 7.95 3.62 6.89
N GLN A 143 8.06 4.49 5.89
CA GLN A 143 7.10 4.61 4.80
C GLN A 143 7.76 5.10 3.51
N PHE A 144 7.26 4.69 2.35
CA PHE A 144 7.61 5.34 1.09
C PHE A 144 6.87 6.66 0.93
N SER A 145 7.45 7.59 0.19
CA SER A 145 6.69 8.72 -0.35
C SER A 145 5.64 8.25 -1.36
N PRO A 146 4.56 9.04 -1.60
CA PRO A 146 3.53 8.69 -2.57
C PRO A 146 4.02 8.47 -4.01
N ASP A 147 5.17 9.05 -4.36
CA ASP A 147 5.83 8.85 -5.65
C ASP A 147 6.86 7.70 -5.66
N GLY A 148 7.08 7.05 -4.51
CA GLY A 148 8.06 5.97 -4.33
C GLY A 148 9.53 6.40 -4.41
N SER A 149 9.84 7.68 -4.57
CA SER A 149 11.21 8.19 -4.76
C SER A 149 12.01 8.27 -3.46
N GLN A 150 11.35 8.35 -2.31
CA GLN A 150 11.98 8.51 -1.01
C GLN A 150 11.47 7.50 0.00
N ILE A 151 12.34 7.13 0.93
CA ILE A 151 11.97 6.36 2.11
C ILE A 151 12.08 7.30 3.31
N TRP A 152 11.00 7.44 4.04
CA TRP A 152 10.85 8.28 5.21
C TRP A 152 10.76 7.43 6.47
N PHE A 153 11.32 7.91 7.56
CA PHE A 153 11.31 7.23 8.85
C PHE A 153 11.55 8.22 9.98
N VAL A 154 11.12 7.85 11.19
CA VAL A 154 11.34 8.66 12.39
C VAL A 154 12.55 8.17 13.16
N LEU A 155 13.39 9.11 13.61
CA LEU A 155 14.43 8.89 14.59
C LEU A 155 13.89 9.28 15.98
N ARG A 156 13.85 8.32 16.89
CA ARG A 156 13.30 8.48 18.25
C ARG A 156 14.14 7.74 19.30
N PRO A 157 14.06 8.13 20.58
CA PRO A 157 14.64 7.34 21.66
C PRO A 157 14.11 5.89 21.64
N LYS A 158 14.92 4.92 22.07
CA LYS A 158 14.48 3.51 22.15
C LYS A 158 13.52 3.26 23.32
N ALA A 159 13.66 4.00 24.41
CA ALA A 159 12.85 3.85 25.61
C ALA A 159 11.46 4.47 25.42
N LYS A 160 10.40 3.66 25.44
CA LYS A 160 9.00 4.11 25.34
C LYS A 160 8.60 5.19 26.35
N PRO A 161 9.04 5.16 27.63
CA PRO A 161 8.72 6.22 28.58
C PRO A 161 9.14 7.61 28.08
N ALA A 162 10.30 7.71 27.42
CA ALA A 162 10.82 8.97 26.87
C ALA A 162 9.97 9.51 25.70
N TRP A 163 9.07 8.71 25.13
CA TRP A 163 8.16 9.18 24.08
C TRP A 163 6.98 9.96 24.63
N ARG A 164 6.66 9.75 25.91
CA ARG A 164 5.48 10.30 26.59
C ARG A 164 5.83 11.43 27.55
N GLU A 165 7.09 11.87 27.55
CA GLU A 165 7.49 13.05 28.30
C GLU A 165 6.85 14.28 27.67
N ASP A 166 6.42 15.23 28.49
CA ASP A 166 5.80 16.46 28.01
C ASP A 166 6.76 17.22 27.09
N GLY A 167 6.31 17.52 25.87
CA GLY A 167 7.12 18.19 24.86
C GLY A 167 8.11 17.28 24.12
N ALA A 168 8.04 15.96 24.32
CA ALA A 168 8.84 15.02 23.54
C ALA A 168 8.56 15.20 22.03
N SER A 169 9.64 15.14 21.24
CA SER A 169 9.56 15.25 19.78
C SER A 169 10.40 14.20 19.09
N TRP A 170 9.94 13.75 17.92
CA TRP A 170 10.67 12.83 17.06
C TRP A 170 11.18 13.56 15.83
N ARG A 171 12.36 13.17 15.34
CA ARG A 171 12.94 13.74 14.12
C ARG A 171 12.50 12.92 12.93
N VAL A 172 12.01 13.57 11.89
CA VAL A 172 11.65 12.91 10.62
C VAL A 172 12.82 13.00 9.66
N LEU A 173 13.22 11.86 9.12
CA LEU A 173 14.32 11.71 8.19
C LEU A 173 13.82 11.08 6.88
N SER A 174 14.58 11.26 5.81
CA SER A 174 14.37 10.54 4.55
C SER A 174 15.67 10.24 3.82
N ILE A 175 15.64 9.23 2.95
CA ILE A 175 16.72 8.87 2.01
C ILE A 175 16.15 8.72 0.59
N ASP A 176 17.03 8.67 -0.41
CA ASP A 176 16.67 8.22 -1.76
C ASP A 176 16.34 6.72 -1.72
N ALA A 177 15.19 6.33 -2.28
CA ALA A 177 14.76 4.94 -2.33
C ALA A 177 15.63 4.06 -3.24
N THR A 178 16.28 4.66 -4.24
CA THR A 178 17.08 3.98 -5.26
C THR A 178 18.55 3.78 -4.84
N ASP A 179 19.01 4.56 -3.87
CA ASP A 179 20.37 4.45 -3.30
C ASP A 179 20.33 4.52 -1.76
N PRO A 180 19.76 3.50 -1.10
CA PRO A 180 19.61 3.50 0.35
C PRO A 180 20.95 3.45 1.10
N SER A 181 22.00 2.87 0.49
CA SER A 181 23.32 2.73 1.11
C SER A 181 24.22 3.96 0.91
N GLY A 182 24.09 4.67 -0.21
CA GLY A 182 24.84 5.90 -0.50
C GLY A 182 24.16 7.17 0.03
N SER A 183 22.85 7.11 0.34
CA SER A 183 22.10 8.24 0.88
C SER A 183 22.41 8.51 2.36
N THR A 184 22.85 9.73 2.65
CA THR A 184 22.83 10.24 4.04
C THR A 184 21.40 10.66 4.42
N PRO A 185 20.85 10.18 5.55
CA PRO A 185 19.52 10.58 6.02
C PRO A 185 19.39 12.10 6.13
N ARG A 186 18.44 12.67 5.37
CA ARG A 186 18.14 14.11 5.36
C ARG A 186 17.02 14.41 6.34
N GLN A 187 17.21 15.41 7.20
CA GLN A 187 16.15 15.86 8.11
C GLN A 187 15.04 16.58 7.34
N ARG A 188 13.79 16.23 7.65
CA ARG A 188 12.59 16.76 7.02
C ARG A 188 11.70 17.57 7.96
N GLY A 189 11.83 17.34 9.26
CA GLY A 189 11.07 18.06 10.27
C GLY A 189 11.09 17.38 11.62
N HIS A 190 10.17 17.80 12.48
CA HIS A 190 9.92 17.22 13.79
C HIS A 190 8.44 16.91 13.95
N LEU A 191 8.13 15.94 14.79
CA LEU A 191 6.77 15.54 15.17
C LEU A 191 6.62 15.63 16.67
N PRO A 192 5.46 16.09 17.19
CA PRO A 192 5.07 15.81 18.57
C PRO A 192 5.07 14.31 18.82
N ALA A 193 5.55 13.86 19.98
CA ALA A 193 5.54 12.45 20.36
C ALA A 193 4.40 12.15 21.36
N PRO A 194 3.74 10.99 21.26
CA PRO A 194 3.81 10.03 20.16
C PRO A 194 3.03 10.53 18.93
N ALA A 195 3.55 10.24 17.74
CA ALA A 195 2.83 10.44 16.49
C ALA A 195 2.70 9.12 15.72
N GLN A 196 1.59 8.96 15.01
CA GLN A 196 1.37 7.78 14.16
C GLN A 196 1.56 8.13 12.68
N SER A 197 2.23 7.25 11.93
CA SER A 197 2.26 7.36 10.47
C SER A 197 0.89 6.99 9.92
N VAL A 198 0.36 7.84 9.06
CA VAL A 198 -0.77 7.51 8.20
C VAL A 198 -0.17 6.73 7.03
N SER A 199 -0.07 5.41 7.15
CA SER A 199 0.48 4.59 6.08
C SER A 199 -0.57 4.33 5.01
N ASP A 200 -0.15 4.39 3.74
CA ASP A 200 -0.92 3.94 2.56
C ASP A 200 -1.15 2.42 2.53
N LEU A 201 -0.72 1.68 3.56
CA LEU A 201 -1.16 0.29 3.73
C LEU A 201 -2.48 0.35 4.47
N GLY A 202 -3.58 -0.04 3.81
CA GLY A 202 -4.99 0.07 4.22
C GLY A 202 -5.41 -0.63 5.52
N GLN A 203 -4.46 -0.88 6.42
CA GLN A 203 -4.60 -1.49 7.72
C GLN A 203 -4.15 -0.59 8.88
N SER A 204 -4.89 0.49 9.09
CA SER A 204 -5.31 0.83 10.45
C SER A 204 -6.44 1.82 10.34
N LEU A 205 -7.59 1.44 10.84
CA LEU A 205 -8.34 2.41 11.63
C LEU A 205 -7.35 2.80 12.74
N LEU A 206 -6.93 4.08 12.82
CA LEU A 206 -5.86 4.56 13.70
C LEU A 206 -6.25 4.28 15.16
N ALA A 207 -5.98 3.07 15.64
CA ALA A 207 -6.46 2.56 16.92
C ALA A 207 -5.49 2.91 18.07
N ASP A 208 -4.76 4.02 17.94
CA ASP A 208 -3.80 4.46 18.95
C ASP A 208 -4.35 5.66 19.74
N THR A 209 -3.90 5.82 20.97
CA THR A 209 -4.13 7.00 21.81
C THR A 209 -3.28 8.20 21.38
N SER A 210 -2.73 8.17 20.16
CA SER A 210 -1.85 9.22 19.65
C SER A 210 -2.68 10.46 19.35
N GLU A 211 -2.25 11.61 19.87
CA GLU A 211 -2.89 12.92 19.65
C GLU A 211 -2.39 13.59 18.37
N SER A 212 -1.40 12.98 17.71
CA SER A 212 -0.85 13.47 16.46
C SER A 212 -0.62 12.33 15.47
N ALA A 213 -0.77 12.65 14.20
CA ALA A 213 -0.41 11.80 13.10
C ALA A 213 0.44 12.58 12.11
N PHE A 214 1.06 11.86 11.18
CA PHE A 214 1.81 12.48 10.10
C PHE A 214 1.65 11.71 8.80
N GLN A 215 1.74 12.46 7.71
CA GLN A 215 1.74 11.91 6.36
C GLN A 215 2.75 12.64 5.48
N ILE A 216 3.03 12.06 4.32
CA ILE A 216 3.87 12.65 3.28
C ILE A 216 2.95 13.07 2.15
N SER A 217 2.95 14.36 1.81
CA SER A 217 2.15 14.84 0.69
C SER A 217 2.69 14.35 -0.66
N GLN A 218 1.89 14.47 -1.71
CA GLN A 218 2.31 14.23 -3.10
C GLN A 218 3.55 15.05 -3.51
N GLY A 219 3.81 16.19 -2.86
CA GLY A 219 5.00 17.01 -3.07
C GLY A 219 6.22 16.59 -2.23
N ASN A 220 6.19 15.41 -1.59
CA ASN A 220 7.21 14.91 -0.68
C ASN A 220 7.49 15.88 0.49
N THR A 221 6.43 16.43 1.07
CA THR A 221 6.53 17.31 2.24
C THR A 221 5.85 16.67 3.45
N LEU A 222 6.48 16.84 4.62
CA LEU A 222 5.92 16.39 5.89
C LEU A 222 4.67 17.22 6.21
N ARG A 223 3.56 16.55 6.50
CA ARG A 223 2.39 17.14 7.12
C ARG A 223 2.16 16.53 8.49
N VAL A 224 1.93 17.39 9.47
CA VAL A 224 1.63 17.01 10.85
C VAL A 224 0.18 17.32 11.10
N LEU A 225 -0.57 16.34 11.59
CA LEU A 225 -2.00 16.45 11.82
C LEU A 225 -2.32 16.22 13.28
N GLU A 226 -3.31 16.93 13.76
CA GLU A 226 -3.80 16.81 15.13
C GLU A 226 -5.02 15.92 15.15
N ARG A 227 -5.14 15.08 16.18
CA ARG A 227 -6.34 14.30 16.39
C ARG A 227 -7.52 15.22 16.67
N ARG A 228 -8.63 14.91 16.05
CA ARG A 228 -9.93 15.53 16.24
C ARG A 228 -10.92 14.41 16.48
N SER A 229 -11.66 14.53 17.57
CA SER A 229 -12.69 13.57 17.93
C SER A 229 -13.90 14.36 18.40
N ASP A 230 -15.05 14.06 17.81
CA ASP A 230 -16.33 14.62 18.23
C ASP A 230 -17.06 13.59 19.08
N ARG A 231 -16.55 13.31 20.29
CA ARG A 231 -17.11 12.26 21.16
C ARG A 231 -18.52 12.57 21.68
N ASP A 232 -18.92 13.84 21.61
CA ASP A 232 -20.27 14.27 21.99
C ASP A 232 -21.27 14.07 20.83
N ASP A 233 -20.78 13.77 19.63
CA ASP A 233 -21.57 13.42 18.47
C ASP A 233 -21.80 11.92 18.38
N ARG A 234 -23.07 11.54 18.16
CA ARG A 234 -23.52 10.14 17.99
C ARG A 234 -22.79 9.38 16.88
N ARG A 235 -22.13 10.08 15.94
CA ARG A 235 -21.35 9.47 14.86
C ARG A 235 -20.01 8.92 15.34
N ASP A 236 -19.50 9.40 16.49
CA ASP A 236 -18.22 9.00 17.09
C ASP A 236 -17.07 9.04 16.07
N LEU A 237 -17.02 10.10 15.26
CA LEU A 237 -16.00 10.24 14.21
C LEU A 237 -14.67 10.62 14.85
N ASP A 238 -13.64 9.84 14.52
CA ASP A 238 -12.26 10.07 14.91
C ASP A 238 -11.43 10.26 13.65
N TYR A 239 -10.61 11.30 13.64
CA TYR A 239 -9.84 11.71 12.47
C TYR A 239 -8.68 12.59 12.88
N PHE A 240 -7.79 12.85 11.92
CA PHE A 240 -6.72 13.81 12.06
C PHE A 240 -6.91 14.93 11.05
N SER A 241 -6.60 16.16 11.43
CA SER A 241 -6.73 17.34 10.56
C SER A 241 -5.67 18.38 10.87
N ASP A 242 -5.23 19.09 9.84
CA ASP A 242 -4.42 20.31 9.92
C ASP A 242 -5.22 21.55 9.49
N GLY A 243 -6.54 21.41 9.33
CA GLY A 243 -7.46 22.43 8.82
C GLY A 243 -7.55 22.51 7.29
N SER A 244 -6.67 21.82 6.56
CA SER A 244 -6.71 21.75 5.10
C SER A 244 -7.31 20.45 4.57
N GLN A 245 -7.16 19.36 5.33
CA GLN A 245 -7.60 18.01 4.94
C GLN A 245 -8.06 17.20 6.16
N VAL A 246 -8.81 16.13 5.90
CA VAL A 246 -9.24 15.15 6.90
C VAL A 246 -8.57 13.83 6.59
N ILE A 247 -7.92 13.24 7.58
CA ILE A 247 -7.44 11.86 7.53
C ILE A 247 -8.31 11.02 8.45
N PRO A 248 -9.14 10.13 7.89
CA PRO A 248 -10.00 9.28 8.69
C PRO A 248 -9.23 8.35 9.64
N ALA A 249 -9.62 8.31 10.92
CA ALA A 249 -9.14 7.30 11.86
C ALA A 249 -10.10 6.11 11.95
N ASN A 250 -11.42 6.32 11.88
CA ASN A 250 -12.41 5.25 11.98
C ASN A 250 -13.45 5.19 10.83
N PHE A 251 -13.18 5.92 9.74
CA PHE A 251 -13.95 5.91 8.50
C PHE A 251 -13.00 5.85 7.29
N ARG A 252 -13.50 5.99 6.07
CA ARG A 252 -12.70 5.91 4.83
C ARG A 252 -13.02 7.07 3.91
N HIS A 253 -12.01 7.60 3.24
CA HIS A 253 -12.21 8.49 2.10
C HIS A 253 -12.78 7.69 0.92
N TYR A 254 -13.59 8.36 0.09
CA TYR A 254 -14.17 7.78 -1.11
C TYR A 254 -13.96 8.66 -2.34
N ALA A 255 -14.37 9.92 -2.30
CA ALA A 255 -14.18 10.80 -3.45
C ALA A 255 -14.34 12.26 -3.04
N GLY A 256 -13.35 13.10 -3.38
CA GLY A 256 -13.39 14.52 -3.03
C GLY A 256 -13.55 14.72 -1.52
N ARG A 257 -14.74 15.17 -1.09
CA ARG A 257 -15.09 15.38 0.33
C ARG A 257 -16.02 14.32 0.90
N SER A 258 -16.31 13.28 0.13
CA SER A 258 -17.21 12.20 0.51
C SER A 258 -16.42 11.07 1.17
N TYR A 259 -17.00 10.54 2.24
CA TYR A 259 -16.43 9.52 3.10
C TYR A 259 -17.46 8.42 3.37
N LEU A 260 -16.95 7.25 3.76
CA LEU A 260 -17.71 6.06 4.08
C LEU A 260 -17.42 5.63 5.52
N ARG A 261 -18.45 5.36 6.31
CA ARG A 261 -18.31 4.73 7.63
C ARG A 261 -19.19 3.49 7.74
N ILE A 262 -18.67 2.50 8.46
CA ILE A 262 -19.46 1.36 8.91
C ILE A 262 -20.04 1.73 10.27
N SER A 263 -21.35 1.91 10.33
CA SER A 263 -22.06 2.11 11.59
C SER A 263 -22.13 0.79 12.35
N ASP A 264 -21.55 0.75 13.54
CA ASP A 264 -21.67 -0.35 14.50
C ASP A 264 -21.54 0.18 15.93
N THR A 265 -21.45 -0.71 16.92
CA THR A 265 -21.32 -0.33 18.33
C THR A 265 -19.97 0.29 18.68
N LYS A 266 -18.97 0.21 17.81
CA LYS A 266 -17.62 0.77 17.99
C LYS A 266 -17.41 2.08 17.24
N ASN A 267 -18.21 2.36 16.20
CA ASN A 267 -18.04 3.49 15.28
C ASN A 267 -19.32 4.34 15.17
N GLY A 268 -20.04 4.50 16.29
CA GLY A 268 -21.26 5.31 16.36
C GLY A 268 -22.48 4.67 15.68
N PRO A 269 -23.40 4.01 16.41
CA PRO A 269 -24.54 3.37 15.80
C PRO A 269 -25.48 4.39 15.16
N ALA A 270 -25.86 4.16 13.91
CA ALA A 270 -26.75 5.03 13.14
C ALA A 270 -28.20 5.03 13.64
N SER A 271 -28.59 4.04 14.43
CA SER A 271 -29.87 4.01 15.12
C SER A 271 -29.77 3.21 16.42
N GLU A 272 -30.68 3.45 17.37
CA GLU A 272 -30.77 2.73 18.64
C GLU A 272 -30.99 1.21 18.47
N ARG A 273 -31.40 0.76 17.29
CA ARG A 273 -31.57 -0.66 16.95
C ARG A 273 -30.42 -1.13 16.08
N ASP A 274 -29.26 -1.41 16.69
CA ASP A 274 -28.10 -2.14 16.13
C ASP A 274 -28.01 -2.16 14.60
N GLY A 275 -27.97 -0.98 13.99
CA GLY A 275 -28.03 -0.82 12.55
C GLY A 275 -26.62 -0.93 11.96
N ARG A 276 -26.17 -2.15 11.66
CA ARG A 276 -24.98 -2.35 10.84
C ARG A 276 -25.28 -1.85 9.44
N ALA A 277 -24.71 -0.69 9.12
CA ALA A 277 -24.99 0.01 7.87
C ALA A 277 -23.72 0.62 7.31
N LEU A 278 -23.62 0.64 5.99
CA LEU A 278 -22.64 1.50 5.32
C LEU A 278 -23.28 2.85 5.09
N ILE A 279 -22.62 3.91 5.56
CA ILE A 279 -23.10 5.28 5.48
C ILE A 279 -22.09 6.11 4.69
N ALA A 280 -22.58 6.83 3.69
CA ALA A 280 -21.84 7.87 3.01
C ALA A 280 -22.19 9.24 3.59
N PHE A 281 -21.22 10.13 3.66
CA PHE A 281 -21.40 11.50 4.12
C PHE A 281 -20.30 12.38 3.54
N ASP A 282 -20.54 13.68 3.49
CA ASP A 282 -19.51 14.66 3.16
C ASP A 282 -18.93 15.26 4.44
N MET A 283 -17.64 15.56 4.43
CA MET A 283 -16.96 16.15 5.59
C MET A 283 -15.99 17.26 5.20
N ASN A 284 -16.03 18.33 5.98
CA ASN A 284 -15.10 19.44 5.90
C ASN A 284 -13.88 19.22 6.82
N PRO A 285 -12.71 19.82 6.53
CA PRO A 285 -11.54 19.78 7.42
C PRO A 285 -11.78 20.30 8.84
N ASP A 286 -12.81 21.13 9.04
CA ASP A 286 -13.25 21.63 10.34
C ASP A 286 -14.14 20.64 11.13
N GLY A 287 -14.43 19.48 10.55
CA GLY A 287 -15.27 18.45 11.17
C GLY A 287 -16.74 18.51 10.78
N THR A 288 -17.19 19.55 10.08
CA THR A 288 -18.60 19.69 9.71
C THR A 288 -19.00 18.61 8.71
N VAL A 289 -20.05 17.85 9.05
CA VAL A 289 -20.58 16.77 8.23
C VAL A 289 -21.91 17.16 7.57
N SER A 290 -22.09 16.82 6.30
CA SER A 290 -23.33 17.02 5.54
C SER A 290 -23.66 15.82 4.64
N ASN A 291 -24.82 15.84 3.99
CA ASN A 291 -25.22 14.85 2.98
C ASN A 291 -25.14 13.37 3.43
N GLU A 292 -25.37 13.12 4.72
CA GLU A 292 -25.35 11.78 5.28
C GLU A 292 -26.49 10.92 4.72
N ARG A 293 -26.14 9.76 4.17
CA ARG A 293 -27.08 8.79 3.59
C ARG A 293 -26.63 7.36 3.88
N THR A 294 -27.60 6.49 4.20
CA THR A 294 -27.33 5.05 4.30
C THR A 294 -27.27 4.46 2.90
N LEU A 295 -26.13 3.90 2.52
CA LEU A 295 -25.97 3.19 1.25
C LEU A 295 -26.51 1.77 1.35
N PHE A 296 -26.16 1.07 2.43
CA PHE A 296 -26.53 -0.34 2.61
C PHE A 296 -26.96 -0.61 4.03
N HIS A 297 -28.03 -1.40 4.16
CA HIS A 297 -28.52 -1.90 5.44
C HIS A 297 -28.55 -3.43 5.39
N TYR A 298 -27.43 -4.07 5.73
CA TYR A 298 -27.31 -5.51 5.59
C TYR A 298 -27.77 -6.22 6.86
N ARG A 299 -29.04 -6.65 6.87
CA ARG A 299 -29.70 -7.23 8.06
C ARG A 299 -29.20 -8.63 8.47
N ARG A 300 -28.40 -9.28 7.62
CA ARG A 300 -28.04 -10.70 7.78
C ARG A 300 -26.58 -10.94 8.15
N THR A 301 -25.67 -10.04 7.78
CA THR A 301 -24.23 -10.21 8.03
C THR A 301 -23.55 -8.88 8.33
N SER A 302 -22.39 -8.96 8.96
CA SER A 302 -21.60 -7.82 9.38
C SER A 302 -20.72 -7.36 8.24
N ILE A 303 -20.66 -6.05 8.00
CA ILE A 303 -19.61 -5.47 7.14
C ILE A 303 -18.38 -5.26 8.03
N TRP A 304 -17.29 -5.95 7.72
CA TRP A 304 -16.00 -5.83 8.41
C TRP A 304 -15.15 -4.71 7.85
N ASN A 305 -15.21 -4.51 6.52
CA ASN A 305 -14.45 -3.48 5.84
C ASN A 305 -15.12 -3.11 4.51
N VAL A 306 -14.74 -1.95 3.98
CA VAL A 306 -15.11 -1.48 2.65
C VAL A 306 -13.86 -1.07 1.90
N PHE A 307 -13.78 -1.47 0.63
CA PHE A 307 -12.73 -1.09 -0.29
C PHE A 307 -13.33 -0.30 -1.44
N VAL A 308 -12.61 0.72 -1.90
CA VAL A 308 -13.00 1.50 -3.07
C VAL A 308 -12.27 0.92 -4.29
N ASP A 309 -13.03 0.49 -5.30
CA ASP A 309 -12.51 0.00 -6.57
C ASP A 309 -12.84 1.03 -7.66
N ALA A 310 -12.08 2.13 -7.63
CA ALA A 310 -12.25 3.28 -8.50
C ALA A 310 -12.24 2.91 -9.99
N ALA A 311 -11.41 1.92 -10.36
CA ALA A 311 -11.27 1.45 -11.73
C ALA A 311 -12.56 0.84 -12.29
N ASN A 312 -13.42 0.32 -11.41
CA ASN A 312 -14.69 -0.30 -11.77
C ASN A 312 -15.90 0.46 -11.22
N ASP A 313 -15.70 1.68 -10.69
CA ASP A 313 -16.74 2.54 -10.12
C ASP A 313 -17.66 1.80 -9.12
N ARG A 314 -17.04 1.06 -8.19
CA ARG A 314 -17.76 0.25 -7.20
C ARG A 314 -17.10 0.25 -5.84
N LEU A 315 -17.89 -0.12 -4.83
CA LEU A 315 -17.42 -0.52 -3.52
C LEU A 315 -17.34 -2.03 -3.44
N ILE A 316 -16.35 -2.53 -2.74
CA ILE A 316 -16.28 -3.95 -2.34
C ILE A 316 -16.44 -4.05 -0.84
N LEU A 317 -17.54 -4.67 -0.42
CA LEU A 317 -17.88 -4.92 0.98
C LEU A 317 -17.29 -6.26 1.40
N TRP A 318 -16.50 -6.29 2.46
CA TRP A 318 -16.05 -7.52 3.08
C TRP A 318 -16.95 -7.83 4.27
N THR A 319 -17.62 -8.99 4.21
CA THR A 319 -18.58 -9.46 5.22
C THR A 319 -18.17 -10.78 5.87
N ASP A 320 -18.96 -11.27 6.83
CA ASP A 320 -18.77 -12.57 7.48
C ASP A 320 -18.74 -13.76 6.51
N ASP A 321 -19.41 -13.63 5.37
CA ASP A 321 -19.72 -14.71 4.43
C ASP A 321 -19.16 -14.47 3.01
N GLY A 322 -18.40 -13.40 2.81
CA GLY A 322 -17.66 -13.18 1.57
C GLY A 322 -17.43 -11.72 1.21
N PHE A 323 -17.29 -11.49 -0.09
CA PHE A 323 -17.06 -10.19 -0.69
C PHE A 323 -18.21 -9.86 -1.63
N TYR A 324 -18.67 -8.61 -1.58
CA TYR A 324 -19.84 -8.14 -2.34
C TYR A 324 -19.51 -6.83 -3.04
N SER A 325 -19.90 -6.71 -4.31
CA SER A 325 -19.85 -5.49 -5.09
C SER A 325 -21.09 -4.66 -4.83
N ALA A 326 -20.92 -3.36 -4.67
CA ALA A 326 -22.02 -2.43 -4.45
C ALA A 326 -21.75 -1.11 -5.20
N GLY A 327 -22.79 -0.55 -5.83
CA GLY A 327 -22.69 0.77 -6.47
C GLY A 327 -22.87 1.88 -5.44
N VAL A 328 -22.14 2.98 -5.57
CA VAL A 328 -22.15 4.05 -4.56
C VAL A 328 -23.47 4.83 -4.56
N ASP A 329 -24.05 5.02 -5.75
CA ASP A 329 -25.33 5.69 -5.95
C ASP A 329 -26.40 4.72 -6.50
N SER A 330 -26.25 3.43 -6.20
CA SER A 330 -27.18 2.40 -6.65
C SER A 330 -28.11 1.95 -5.53
N ASP A 331 -29.41 1.92 -5.82
CA ASP A 331 -30.41 1.28 -4.95
C ASP A 331 -30.41 -0.25 -5.07
N ALA A 332 -29.55 -0.83 -5.93
CA ALA A 332 -29.46 -2.26 -6.10
C ALA A 332 -28.78 -2.93 -4.90
N ASP A 333 -29.31 -4.09 -4.50
CA ASP A 333 -28.67 -4.90 -3.47
C ASP A 333 -27.24 -5.31 -3.88
N PRO A 334 -26.27 -5.31 -2.93
CA PRO A 334 -24.91 -5.76 -3.20
C PRO A 334 -24.88 -7.15 -3.82
N GLN A 335 -24.10 -7.32 -4.88
CA GLN A 335 -23.95 -8.57 -5.60
C GLN A 335 -22.72 -9.31 -5.08
N ARG A 336 -22.87 -10.59 -4.75
CA ARG A 336 -21.75 -11.39 -4.26
C ARG A 336 -20.70 -11.56 -5.36
N LEU A 337 -19.44 -11.31 -5.02
CA LEU A 337 -18.28 -11.53 -5.87
C LEU A 337 -17.71 -12.93 -5.65
N PHE A 338 -17.23 -13.20 -4.44
CA PHE A 338 -16.67 -14.49 -4.05
C PHE A 338 -16.78 -14.71 -2.53
N GLU A 339 -16.70 -15.96 -2.09
CA GLU A 339 -16.78 -16.30 -0.66
C GLU A 339 -15.43 -16.15 0.05
N THR A 340 -14.36 -16.59 -0.60
CA THR A 340 -13.01 -16.66 -0.01
C THR A 340 -11.95 -16.54 -1.11
N PHE A 341 -10.76 -16.13 -0.72
CA PHE A 341 -9.61 -16.11 -1.63
C PHE A 341 -9.20 -17.53 -2.01
N THR A 342 -8.86 -17.71 -3.29
CA THR A 342 -8.29 -18.95 -3.79
C THR A 342 -6.81 -18.76 -4.09
N HIS A 343 -6.02 -19.80 -3.82
CA HIS A 343 -4.56 -19.76 -3.94
C HIS A 343 -4.11 -20.75 -5.03
N ALA A 344 -3.14 -20.34 -5.84
CA ALA A 344 -2.60 -21.18 -6.91
C ALA A 344 -1.88 -22.43 -6.35
N GLU A 345 -1.24 -22.28 -5.20
CA GLU A 345 -0.59 -23.36 -4.45
C GLU A 345 -1.24 -23.52 -3.08
N PRO A 346 -1.23 -24.75 -2.51
CA PRO A 346 -1.70 -24.96 -1.14
C PRO A 346 -1.01 -23.99 -0.19
N THR A 347 -1.78 -23.09 0.42
CA THR A 347 -1.24 -22.13 1.37
C THR A 347 -0.86 -22.85 2.66
N PRO A 348 0.39 -22.69 3.16
CA PRO A 348 0.75 -23.24 4.45
C PRO A 348 -0.11 -22.61 5.55
N LYS A 349 -0.27 -23.31 6.68
CA LYS A 349 -1.06 -22.79 7.81
C LYS A 349 -0.40 -21.53 8.39
N PHE A 350 -0.91 -20.35 8.05
CA PHE A 350 -0.43 -19.08 8.57
C PHE A 350 -0.93 -18.78 9.99
N HIS A 351 -0.22 -17.93 10.73
CA HIS A 351 -0.69 -17.40 12.03
C HIS A 351 -1.49 -16.13 11.86
N ALA A 352 -1.14 -15.34 10.87
CA ALA A 352 -1.83 -14.14 10.47
C ALA A 352 -1.79 -14.08 8.95
N GLU A 353 -2.97 -14.09 8.34
CA GLU A 353 -3.15 -13.57 6.99
C GLU A 353 -3.65 -12.15 7.16
N THR A 354 -2.90 -11.20 6.62
CA THR A 354 -3.14 -9.79 6.87
C THR A 354 -3.51 -9.11 5.54
N MET A 355 -4.77 -8.72 5.40
CA MET A 355 -5.28 -8.00 4.21
C MET A 355 -4.70 -6.58 4.13
N LEU A 356 -3.58 -6.39 3.43
CA LEU A 356 -2.93 -5.08 3.33
C LEU A 356 -3.81 -4.00 2.70
N GLY A 357 -4.79 -4.38 1.87
CA GLY A 357 -5.74 -3.45 1.27
C GLY A 357 -6.12 -3.81 -0.15
N PHE A 358 -6.71 -2.84 -0.84
CA PHE A 358 -7.03 -2.88 -2.27
C PHE A 358 -6.16 -1.85 -3.00
N TYR A 359 -5.50 -2.26 -4.08
CA TYR A 359 -4.50 -1.45 -4.78
C TYR A 359 -4.76 -1.33 -6.30
N PRO A 360 -4.33 -0.22 -6.94
CA PRO A 360 -3.73 0.96 -6.30
C PRO A 360 -4.74 1.65 -5.38
N GLN A 361 -4.25 2.29 -4.32
CA GLN A 361 -5.12 3.13 -3.51
C GLN A 361 -5.51 4.37 -4.33
N GLU A 362 -6.70 4.90 -4.08
CA GLU A 362 -7.06 6.20 -4.63
C GLU A 362 -6.06 7.24 -4.13
N SER A 363 -5.49 7.99 -5.06
CA SER A 363 -4.68 9.16 -4.75
C SER A 363 -5.59 10.29 -4.26
N GLU A 364 -5.37 10.76 -3.03
CA GLU A 364 -5.99 11.99 -2.49
C GLU A 364 -5.83 13.22 -3.40
#